data_AF-A0A1J7BRQ9-F1
#
_entry.id   AF-A0A1J7BRQ9-F1
#
_cell.length_a   1.000
_cell.length_b   1.000
_cell.length_c   1.000
_cell.angle_alpha   90.00
_cell.angle_beta   90.00
_cell.angle_gamma   90.00
#
_symmetry.space_group_name_H-M   'P 1'
#
loop_
_entity.id
_entity.type
_entity.pdbx_description
1 polymer ?
#
loop_
_entity_poly.entity_id
_entity_poly.type
_entity_poly.pdbx_seq_one_letter_code
_entity_poly.pdbx_strand_id
1 'polypeptide(L)'
;MKKILKLSLVCAVLFTGMSTYAIDGNEDFNLHVIKANGKLITFALNRVQKANLAIYDKDGSLIYSETASGKDGILRTFSLEEFPEGTYFLEAEDNVKKVRHEITITDDTTVLSSKAVSSVYKAGYSAKNTSVAVR
;
A
#
# COMPACT_ATOMS: atom_id res chain seq x y z
N MET A 1 0.06 -4.81 31.56
CA MET A 1 -1.00 -5.07 30.57
C MET A 1 -1.59 -3.72 30.16
N LYS A 2 -1.24 -3.18 28.98
CA LYS A 2 -1.85 -1.93 28.50
C LYS A 2 -2.99 -2.29 27.56
N LYS A 3 -4.20 -1.83 27.88
CA LYS A 3 -5.39 -2.05 27.08
C LYS A 3 -5.28 -1.20 25.81
N ILE A 4 -5.20 -1.85 24.66
CA ILE A 4 -5.33 -1.20 23.35
C ILE A 4 -6.79 -0.75 23.23
N LEU A 5 -7.01 0.55 23.37
CA LEU A 5 -8.30 1.18 23.10
C LEU A 5 -8.62 1.00 21.62
N LYS A 6 -9.84 0.52 21.34
CA LYS A 6 -10.40 0.42 19.99
C LYS A 6 -10.57 1.84 19.45
N LEU A 7 -9.54 2.35 18.77
CA LEU A 7 -9.56 3.67 18.17
C LEU A 7 -10.49 3.59 16.95
N SER A 8 -11.65 4.24 17.07
CA SER A 8 -12.61 4.37 15.99
C SER A 8 -12.00 5.27 14.92
N LEU A 9 -11.40 4.63 13.91
CA LEU A 9 -10.76 5.26 12.76
C LEU A 9 -11.71 6.24 12.07
N VAL A 10 -11.42 7.54 12.16
CA VAL A 10 -12.11 8.57 11.36
C VAL A 10 -11.39 8.67 10.01
N CYS A 11 -11.84 7.89 9.03
CA CYS A 11 -11.41 8.06 7.65
C CYS A 11 -11.99 9.36 7.07
N ALA A 12 -11.21 10.44 7.08
CA ALA A 12 -11.48 11.59 6.22
C ALA A 12 -11.22 11.19 4.76
N VAL A 13 -12.24 10.67 4.07
CA VAL A 13 -12.17 10.36 2.64
C VAL A 13 -12.17 11.69 1.87
N LEU A 14 -10.98 12.27 1.70
CA LEU A 14 -10.81 13.40 0.81
C LEU A 14 -11.07 12.92 -0.62
N PHE A 15 -12.11 13.48 -1.24
CA PHE A 15 -12.52 13.24 -2.62
C PHE A 15 -11.29 13.43 -3.54
N THR A 16 -10.69 12.34 -4.02
CA THR A 16 -9.52 12.43 -4.89
C THR A 16 -9.97 12.85 -6.28
N GLY A 17 -9.75 14.12 -6.60
CA GLY A 17 -9.86 14.66 -7.94
C GLY A 17 -8.95 13.93 -8.93
N MET A 18 -9.46 13.84 -10.17
CA MET A 18 -8.82 13.26 -11.35
C MET A 18 -7.38 13.74 -11.49
N SER A 19 -6.42 12.93 -11.06
CA SER A 19 -4.99 13.19 -11.26
C SER A 19 -4.47 12.10 -12.18
N THR A 20 -4.42 12.39 -13.48
CA THR A 20 -3.79 11.54 -14.48
C THR A 20 -2.28 11.62 -14.31
N TYR A 21 -1.72 10.80 -13.44
CA TYR A 21 -0.28 10.67 -13.32
C TYR A 21 0.22 9.73 -14.43
N ALA A 22 0.99 10.28 -15.37
CA ALA A 22 1.81 9.49 -16.27
C ALA A 22 3.09 9.09 -15.50
N ILE A 23 3.07 7.91 -14.89
CA ILE A 23 4.23 7.34 -14.21
C ILE A 23 4.85 6.34 -15.18
N ASP A 24 5.94 6.75 -15.82
CA ASP A 24 6.79 5.88 -16.62
C ASP A 24 7.39 4.79 -15.72
N GLY A 25 7.20 3.52 -16.07
CA GLY A 25 7.60 2.43 -15.20
C GLY A 25 7.13 1.06 -15.66
N ASN A 26 8.09 0.14 -15.73
CA ASN A 26 8.01 -1.26 -16.12
C ASN A 26 6.81 -2.02 -15.52
N GLU A 27 6.36 -3.06 -16.22
CA GLU A 27 5.11 -3.83 -16.15
C GLU A 27 4.76 -4.50 -14.81
N ASP A 28 5.53 -4.25 -13.76
CA ASP A 28 5.32 -4.82 -12.45
C ASP A 28 4.43 -3.92 -11.60
N PHE A 29 3.55 -4.55 -10.81
CA PHE A 29 2.83 -3.93 -9.70
C PHE A 29 3.80 -3.13 -8.82
N ASN A 30 3.91 -1.84 -9.10
CA ASN A 30 4.82 -0.93 -8.42
C ASN A 30 3.95 -0.01 -7.58
N LEU A 31 3.94 -0.27 -6.27
CA LEU A 31 3.44 0.67 -5.29
C LEU A 31 4.40 1.85 -5.25
N HIS A 32 4.04 2.97 -5.89
CA HIS A 32 4.89 4.16 -5.88
C HIS A 32 4.44 5.10 -4.77
N VAL A 33 5.33 5.38 -3.81
CA VAL A 33 5.12 6.40 -2.77
C VAL A 33 5.32 7.78 -3.38
N ILE A 34 4.23 8.56 -3.48
CA ILE A 34 4.25 9.89 -4.11
C ILE A 34 4.65 10.96 -3.09
N LYS A 35 4.13 10.84 -1.86
CA LYS A 35 4.40 11.80 -0.79
C LYS A 35 4.18 11.12 0.56
N ALA A 36 5.13 11.34 1.47
CA ALA A 36 4.91 11.18 2.89
C ALA A 36 5.08 12.56 3.53
N ASN A 37 3.99 13.14 4.03
CA ASN A 37 4.04 14.44 4.71
C ASN A 37 3.41 14.31 6.08
N GLY A 38 4.22 14.40 7.13
CA GLY A 38 3.81 14.03 8.48
C GLY A 38 3.30 12.58 8.48
N LYS A 39 2.02 12.40 8.78
CA LYS A 39 1.34 11.10 8.85
C LYS A 39 0.43 10.80 7.66
N LEU A 40 0.58 11.52 6.53
CA LEU A 40 -0.10 11.18 5.28
C LEU A 40 0.81 10.35 4.38
N ILE A 41 0.29 9.25 3.81
CA ILE A 41 0.98 8.46 2.79
C ILE A 41 0.13 8.42 1.53
N THR A 42 0.68 8.89 0.41
CA THR A 42 0.06 8.73 -0.92
C THR A 42 0.79 7.66 -1.72
N PHE A 43 0.03 6.75 -2.32
CA PHE A 43 0.57 5.76 -3.25
C PHE A 43 -0.26 5.59 -4.52
N ALA A 44 0.41 5.10 -5.57
CA ALA A 44 -0.21 4.69 -6.83
C ALA A 44 0.02 3.19 -7.10
N LEU A 45 -0.99 2.52 -7.66
CA LEU A 45 -0.92 1.20 -8.28
C LEU A 45 -1.23 1.35 -9.78
N ASN A 46 -0.22 1.11 -10.61
CA ASN A 46 -0.32 1.28 -12.05
C ASN A 46 -0.97 0.06 -12.72
N ARG A 47 -1.80 0.30 -13.75
CA ARG A 47 -2.46 -0.75 -14.57
C ARG A 47 -3.33 -1.75 -13.78
N VAL A 48 -3.57 -1.48 -12.51
CA VAL A 48 -4.49 -2.23 -11.64
C VAL A 48 -5.76 -1.40 -11.48
N GLN A 49 -6.85 -1.84 -12.10
CA GLN A 49 -8.13 -1.13 -12.04
C GLN A 49 -8.92 -1.41 -10.76
N LYS A 50 -8.61 -2.52 -10.09
CA LYS A 50 -9.26 -2.93 -8.84
C LYS A 50 -8.28 -3.71 -7.98
N ALA A 51 -8.17 -3.33 -6.71
CA ALA A 51 -7.37 -4.01 -5.72
C ALA A 51 -8.04 -3.96 -4.34
N ASN A 52 -7.81 -4.97 -3.53
CA ASN A 52 -8.05 -4.91 -2.10
C ASN A 52 -6.82 -4.32 -1.43
N LEU A 53 -7.04 -3.31 -0.59
CA LEU A 53 -6.01 -2.65 0.20
C LEU A 53 -6.29 -2.96 1.66
N ALA A 54 -5.25 -3.31 2.42
CA ALA A 54 -5.36 -3.59 3.83
C ALA A 54 -4.16 -3.03 4.59
N ILE A 55 -4.39 -2.55 5.81
CA ILE A 55 -3.33 -2.13 6.72
C ILE A 55 -3.37 -3.02 7.96
N TYR A 56 -2.23 -3.60 8.29
CA TYR A 56 -2.03 -4.45 9.45
C TYR A 56 -1.04 -3.81 10.43
N ASP A 57 -1.21 -4.07 11.73
CA ASP A 57 -0.16 -3.80 12.72
C ASP A 57 0.99 -4.82 12.62
N LYS A 58 2.03 -4.61 13.45
CA LYS A 58 3.19 -5.51 13.55
C LYS A 58 2.85 -6.95 13.93
N ASP A 59 1.74 -7.16 14.63
CA ASP A 59 1.28 -8.46 15.13
C ASP A 59 0.35 -9.16 14.13
N GLY A 60 0.03 -8.49 13.01
CA GLY A 60 -0.83 -9.00 11.95
C GLY A 60 -2.32 -8.73 12.17
N SER A 61 -2.69 -7.87 13.12
CA SER A 61 -4.08 -7.47 13.31
C SER A 61 -4.50 -6.52 12.19
N LEU A 62 -5.64 -6.80 11.56
CA LEU A 62 -6.22 -5.94 10.54
C LEU A 62 -6.74 -4.64 11.18
N ILE A 63 -6.22 -3.50 10.73
CA ILE A 63 -6.62 -2.16 11.20
C ILE A 63 -7.62 -1.53 10.21
N TYR A 64 -7.36 -1.72 8.93
CA TYR A 64 -8.15 -1.11 7.86
C TYR A 64 -8.18 -2.02 6.64
N SER A 65 -9.29 -2.00 5.91
CA SER A 65 -9.40 -2.62 4.59
C SER A 65 -10.38 -1.87 3.70
N GLU A 66 -10.06 -1.77 2.41
CA GLU A 66 -11.00 -1.31 1.38
C GLU A 66 -10.81 -2.08 0.07
N THR A 67 -11.82 -2.01 -0.79
CA THR A 67 -11.66 -2.33 -2.21
C THR A 67 -11.55 -1.02 -2.99
N ALA A 68 -10.35 -0.73 -3.50
CA ALA A 68 -10.10 0.44 -4.31
C ALA A 68 -10.26 0.13 -5.80
N SER A 69 -10.74 1.11 -6.55
CA SER A 69 -10.85 1.03 -8.01
C SER A 69 -10.51 2.37 -8.66
N GLY A 70 -10.00 2.30 -9.89
CA GLY A 70 -9.76 3.47 -10.74
C GLY A 70 -9.61 3.07 -12.21
N LYS A 71 -9.93 4.01 -13.10
CA LYS A 71 -10.01 3.75 -14.55
C LYS A 71 -8.64 3.39 -15.15
N ASP A 72 -7.62 4.16 -14.80
CA ASP A 72 -6.26 4.08 -15.37
C ASP A 72 -5.22 3.54 -14.37
N GLY A 73 -5.68 3.19 -13.16
CA GLY A 73 -4.86 2.83 -12.01
C GLY A 73 -5.52 3.29 -10.72
N ILE A 74 -4.94 2.93 -9.58
CA ILE A 74 -5.44 3.32 -8.26
C ILE A 74 -4.49 4.35 -7.67
N LEU A 75 -5.03 5.49 -7.26
CA LEU A 75 -4.32 6.51 -6.47
C LEU A 75 -5.03 6.65 -5.12
N ARG A 76 -4.29 6.49 -4.02
CA ARG A 76 -4.85 6.57 -2.67
C ARG A 76 -3.93 7.32 -1.73
N THR A 77 -4.55 8.09 -0.84
CA THR A 77 -3.88 8.78 0.26
C THR A 77 -4.49 8.30 1.57
N PHE A 78 -3.65 7.81 2.47
CA PHE A 78 -4.02 7.38 3.81
C PHE A 78 -3.53 8.39 4.84
N SER A 79 -4.41 8.79 5.76
CA SER A 79 -4.00 9.44 6.99
C SER A 79 -3.75 8.40 8.06
N LEU A 80 -2.58 8.49 8.67
CA LEU A 80 -2.12 7.66 9.78
C LEU A 80 -1.97 8.53 11.03
N GLU A 81 -2.61 9.70 11.08
CA GLU A 81 -2.53 10.65 12.20
C GLU A 81 -2.88 9.99 13.54
N GLU A 82 -3.93 9.17 13.51
CA GLU A 82 -4.44 8.42 14.64
C GLU A 82 -3.60 7.18 14.98
N PHE A 83 -2.63 6.81 14.15
CA PHE A 83 -1.82 5.61 14.37
C PHE A 83 -0.71 5.95 15.37
N PRO A 84 -0.56 5.13 16.43
CA PRO A 84 0.62 5.18 17.30
C PRO A 84 1.91 5.02 16.50
N GLU A 85 3.02 5.46 17.09
CA GLU A 85 4.33 5.10 16.58
C GLU A 85 4.50 3.57 16.52
N GLY A 86 5.17 3.11 15.48
CA GLY A 86 5.45 1.69 15.29
C GLY A 86 5.52 1.26 13.84
N THR A 87 5.61 -0.06 13.67
CA THR A 87 5.68 -0.72 12.38
C THR A 87 4.32 -1.25 11.99
N TYR A 88 3.93 -0.97 10.75
CA TYR A 88 2.68 -1.36 10.13
C TYR A 88 2.97 -1.93 8.75
N PHE A 89 1.95 -2.53 8.14
CA PHE A 89 2.08 -3.10 6.81
C PHE A 89 0.91 -2.76 5.93
N LEU A 90 1.19 -2.17 4.78
CA LEU A 90 0.24 -2.01 3.69
C LEU A 90 0.31 -3.23 2.79
N GLU A 91 -0.79 -3.94 2.68
CA GLU A 91 -1.00 -5.02 1.73
C GLU A 91 -1.90 -4.55 0.60
N ALA A 92 -1.47 -4.77 -0.63
CA ALA A 92 -2.26 -4.54 -1.82
C ALA A 92 -2.38 -5.85 -2.60
N GLU A 93 -3.62 -6.27 -2.85
CA GLU A 93 -3.97 -7.53 -3.48
C GLU A 93 -4.86 -7.29 -4.72
N ASP A 94 -4.39 -7.71 -5.89
CA ASP A 94 -5.18 -7.73 -7.12
C ASP A 94 -5.56 -9.17 -7.51
N ASN A 95 -5.99 -9.38 -8.76
CA ASN A 95 -6.35 -10.72 -9.25
C ASN A 95 -5.15 -11.65 -9.49
N VAL A 96 -3.93 -11.10 -9.55
CA VAL A 96 -2.69 -11.81 -9.94
C VAL A 96 -1.84 -12.11 -8.71
N LYS A 97 -1.68 -11.15 -7.80
CA LYS A 97 -0.77 -11.26 -6.67
C LYS A 97 -1.14 -10.36 -5.50
N LYS A 98 -0.45 -10.62 -4.39
CA LYS A 98 -0.49 -9.89 -3.14
C LYS A 98 0.90 -9.35 -2.85
N VAL A 99 1.01 -8.05 -2.60
CA VAL A 99 2.28 -7.41 -2.27
C VAL A 99 2.13 -6.66 -0.95
N ARG A 100 3.14 -6.77 -0.09
CA ARG A 100 3.17 -6.17 1.23
C ARG A 100 4.36 -5.22 1.35
N HIS A 101 4.11 -4.03 1.84
CA HIS A 101 5.10 -2.99 2.10
C HIS A 101 5.05 -2.59 3.57
N GLU A 102 6.21 -2.28 4.12
CA GLU A 102 6.33 -1.81 5.49
C GLU A 102 6.05 -0.31 5.58
N ILE A 103 5.31 0.09 6.61
CA ILE A 103 5.12 1.48 7.01
C ILE A 103 5.78 1.63 8.39
N THR A 104 6.68 2.59 8.52
CA THR A 104 7.25 3.00 9.81
C THR A 104 6.69 4.36 10.19
N ILE A 105 6.08 4.46 11.36
CA ILE A 105 5.58 5.71 11.94
C ILE A 105 6.46 6.06 13.13
N THR A 106 6.98 7.29 13.12
CA THR A 106 7.69 7.95 14.23
C THR A 106 6.95 9.23 14.60
N ASP A 107 7.36 9.89 15.67
CA ASP A 107 6.75 11.11 16.20
C ASP A 107 6.60 12.19 15.12
N ASP A 108 7.62 12.35 14.27
CA ASP A 108 7.69 13.43 13.27
C ASP A 108 7.46 12.96 11.83
N THR A 109 7.70 11.68 11.54
CA THR A 109 7.76 11.19 10.16
C THR A 109 7.08 9.85 9.98
N THR A 110 6.50 9.69 8.80
CA THR A 110 6.01 8.40 8.32
C THR A 110 6.75 7.99 7.07
N VAL A 111 7.19 6.74 7.00
CA VAL A 111 7.93 6.19 5.87
C VAL A 111 7.23 4.94 5.37
N LEU A 112 6.75 4.96 4.12
CA LEU A 112 6.35 3.75 3.40
C LEU A 112 7.56 3.24 2.61
N SER A 113 7.98 2.01 2.87
CA SER A 113 9.07 1.38 2.13
C SER A 113 8.67 1.18 0.66
N SER A 114 9.47 1.71 -0.26
CA SER A 114 9.33 1.43 -1.70
C SER A 114 9.63 -0.04 -2.03
N LYS A 115 10.42 -0.71 -1.21
CA LYS A 115 10.72 -2.13 -1.37
C LYS A 115 9.67 -2.97 -0.66
N ALA A 116 9.06 -3.89 -1.41
CA ALA A 116 8.14 -4.87 -0.86
C ALA A 116 8.87 -5.82 0.11
N VAL A 117 8.26 -6.09 1.26
CA VAL A 117 8.73 -7.11 2.22
C VAL A 117 8.25 -8.50 1.82
N SER A 118 7.17 -8.60 1.04
CA SER A 118 6.72 -9.84 0.42
C SER A 118 5.94 -9.59 -0.86
N SER A 119 6.06 -10.50 -1.82
CA SER A 119 5.26 -10.54 -3.05
C SER A 119 4.89 -11.99 -3.33
N VAL A 120 3.58 -12.30 -3.32
CA VAL A 120 3.06 -13.66 -3.45
C VAL A 120 2.06 -13.69 -4.61
N TYR A 121 2.37 -14.49 -5.64
CA TYR A 121 1.47 -14.72 -6.76
C TYR A 121 0.37 -15.70 -6.37
N LYS A 122 -0.85 -15.45 -6.87
CA LYS A 122 -1.96 -16.37 -6.72
C LYS A 122 -1.72 -17.62 -7.56
N ALA A 123 -2.35 -18.73 -7.19
CA ALA A 123 -2.25 -19.99 -7.92
C ALA A 123 -2.64 -19.78 -9.40
N GLY A 124 -1.82 -20.32 -10.32
CA GLY A 124 -2.01 -20.14 -11.76
C GLY A 124 -1.34 -18.90 -12.36
N TYR A 125 -0.73 -18.05 -11.53
CA TYR A 125 0.08 -16.92 -11.96
C TYR A 125 1.56 -17.18 -11.63
N SER A 126 2.47 -16.64 -12.42
CA SER A 126 3.92 -16.72 -12.18
C SER A 126 4.56 -15.39 -12.52
N ALA A 127 5.67 -15.06 -11.84
CA ALA A 127 6.52 -13.97 -12.28
C ALA A 127 6.95 -14.25 -13.72
N LYS A 128 6.79 -13.28 -14.65
CA LYS A 128 7.37 -13.43 -15.98
C LYS A 128 8.87 -13.67 -15.78
N ASN A 129 9.36 -14.83 -16.19
CA ASN A 129 10.78 -15.19 -16.10
C ASN A 129 11.61 -14.06 -16.71
N THR A 130 12.32 -13.30 -15.89
CA THR A 130 13.47 -12.54 -16.36
C THR A 130 14.53 -13.59 -16.67
N SER A 131 14.68 -13.91 -17.95
CA SER A 131 15.78 -14.74 -18.45
C SER A 131 17.09 -14.05 -18.06
N VAL A 132 17.64 -14.41 -16.91
CA VAL A 132 19.02 -14.06 -16.56
C VAL A 132 19.88 -15.05 -17.33
N ALA A 133 20.35 -14.61 -18.51
CA ALA A 133 21.36 -15.33 -19.24
C ALA A 133 22.62 -15.42 -18.37
N VAL A 134 22.87 -16.58 -17.78
CA VAL A 134 24.17 -16.93 -17.22
C VAL A 134 25.18 -16.92 -18.38
N ARG A 135 26.20 -16.08 -18.26
CA ARG A 135 27.42 -16.15 -19.06
C ARG A 135 28.58 -16.41 -18.12
#